data_AF-A0A4W5RCZ0-F1
#
_entry.id   AF-A0A4W5RCZ0-F1
#
_cell.length_a   1.000
_cell.length_b   1.000
_cell.length_c   1.000
_cell.angle_alpha   90.00
_cell.angle_beta   90.00
_cell.angle_gamma   90.00
#
_symmetry.space_group_name_H-M   'P 1'
#
loop_
_entity.id
_entity.type
_entity.pdbx_description
1 polymer ?
#
loop_
_entity_poly.entity_id
_entity_poly.type
_entity_poly.pdbx_seq_one_letter_code
_entity_poly.pdbx_strand_id
1 'polypeptide(L)' 'MSTLTPPVRLANPAHQFRIEYILNLVNQKDFEFTLEFYEHAKTLWQDEGVKACFERSNEYQLIDCAQ' A
#
# COMPACT_ATOMS: atom_id res chain seq x y z
N MET A 1 -4.89 -5.32 -2.68
CA MET A 1 -3.96 -6.21 -3.42
C MET A 1 -4.44 -7.66 -3.45
N SER A 2 -4.68 -8.31 -2.30
CA SER A 2 -5.17 -9.70 -2.21
C SER A 2 -6.65 -9.88 -2.58
N THR A 3 -7.43 -8.82 -2.55
CA THR A 3 -8.87 -8.79 -2.88
C THR A 3 -9.17 -8.64 -4.37
N LEU A 4 -8.16 -8.29 -5.18
CA LEU A 4 -8.28 -8.22 -6.64
C LEU A 4 -8.38 -9.63 -7.24
N THR A 5 -9.08 -9.78 -8.37
CA THR A 5 -9.17 -11.05 -9.09
C THR A 5 -8.65 -10.86 -10.53
N PRO A 6 -7.51 -11.45 -10.94
CA PRO A 6 -6.56 -12.19 -10.11
C PRO A 6 -5.81 -11.26 -9.12
N PRO A 7 -5.31 -11.80 -7.99
CA PRO A 7 -4.64 -11.00 -6.98
C PRO A 7 -3.30 -10.46 -7.48
N VAL A 8 -2.95 -9.26 -7.03
CA VAL A 8 -1.65 -8.65 -7.31
C VAL A 8 -0.71 -8.92 -6.14
N ARG A 9 0.52 -9.33 -6.45
CA ARG A 9 1.59 -9.56 -5.47
C ARG A 9 2.60 -8.42 -5.53
N LEU A 10 3.33 -8.22 -4.44
CA LEU A 10 4.49 -7.33 -4.42
C LEU A 10 5.50 -7.77 -5.48
N ALA A 11 6.12 -6.80 -6.15
CA ALA A 11 7.25 -7.07 -7.04
C ALA A 11 8.48 -7.49 -6.22
N ASN A 12 8.70 -6.85 -5.07
CA ASN A 12 9.74 -7.24 -4.13
C ASN A 12 9.14 -7.88 -2.85
N PRO A 13 9.30 -9.20 -2.62
CA PRO A 13 8.86 -9.86 -1.40
C PRO A 13 9.46 -9.27 -0.12
N ALA A 14 10.62 -8.63 -0.18
CA ALA A 14 11.23 -7.97 0.97
C ALA A 14 10.43 -6.76 1.47
N HIS A 15 9.46 -6.25 0.70
CA HIS A 15 8.57 -5.18 1.13
C HIS A 15 7.35 -5.67 1.93
N GLN A 16 7.19 -6.99 2.11
CA GLN A 16 6.04 -7.57 2.80
C GLN A 16 5.84 -7.00 4.21
N PHE A 17 6.92 -6.85 4.99
CA PHE A 17 6.85 -6.29 6.35
C PHE A 17 6.34 -4.83 6.35
N ARG A 18 6.58 -4.07 5.27
CA ARG A 18 6.11 -2.69 5.13
C ARG A 18 4.59 -2.65 4.92
N ILE A 19 4.05 -3.60 4.16
CA ILE A 19 2.59 -3.74 4.02
C ILE A 19 1.97 -4.06 5.38
N GLU A 20 2.55 -5.02 6.10
CA GLU A 20 2.06 -5.40 7.43
C GLU A 20 2.10 -4.22 8.41
N TYR A 21 3.19 -3.43 8.38
CA TYR A 21 3.31 -2.19 9.13
C TYR A 21 2.17 -1.22 8.82
N ILE A 22 1.95 -0.88 7.53
CA ILE A 22 0.90 0.08 7.15
C ILE A 22 -0.49 -0.45 7.51
N LEU A 23 -0.78 -1.74 7.27
CA LEU A 23 -2.09 -2.34 7.58
C LEU A 23 -2.40 -2.33 9.08
N ASN A 24 -1.38 -2.48 9.94
CA ASN A 24 -1.56 -2.40 11.39
C ASN A 24 -1.91 -0.97 11.87
N LEU A 25 -1.52 0.05 11.10
CA LEU A 25 -1.76 1.46 11.45
C LEU A 25 -3.16 1.95 11.08
N VAL A 26 -3.83 1.33 10.11
CA VAL A 26 -5.13 1.78 9.56
C VAL A 26 -6.22 1.95 10.62
N ASN A 27 -6.18 1.15 11.70
CA ASN A 27 -7.20 1.16 12.75
C ASN A 27 -6.82 2.00 13.98
N GLN A 28 -5.68 2.71 13.96
CA GLN A 28 -5.24 3.54 15.08
C GLN A 28 -5.90 4.91 15.05
N LYS A 29 -6.53 5.32 16.16
CA LYS A 29 -7.23 6.61 16.28
C LYS A 29 -6.27 7.79 16.42
N ASP A 30 -5.15 7.59 17.09
CA ASP A 30 -4.15 8.63 17.40
C ASP A 30 -2.85 8.36 16.62
N PHE A 31 -2.99 8.16 15.30
CA PHE A 31 -1.84 7.87 14.46
C PHE A 31 -0.93 9.09 14.30
N GLU A 32 0.35 8.93 14.66
CA GLU A 32 1.39 9.92 14.43
C GLU A 32 2.11 9.67 13.10
N PHE A 33 2.21 10.71 12.27
CA PHE A 33 2.95 10.66 11.01
C PHE A 33 4.46 10.72 11.24
N THR A 34 5.06 9.59 11.60
CA THR A 34 6.50 9.46 11.81
C THR A 34 7.28 9.37 10.50
N LEU A 35 8.59 9.62 10.55
CA LEU A 35 9.47 9.45 9.39
C LEU A 35 9.44 8.00 8.85
N GLU A 36 9.34 7.01 9.75
CA GLU A 36 9.25 5.60 9.40
C GLU A 36 8.01 5.30 8.54
N PHE A 37 6.87 5.90 8.86
CA PHE A 37 5.67 5.78 8.03
C PHE A 37 5.89 6.30 6.62
N TYR A 38 6.47 7.49 6.49
CA TYR A 38 6.74 8.09 5.17
C TYR A 38 7.72 7.25 4.35
N GLU A 39 8.78 6.71 4.97
CA GLU A 39 9.74 5.83 4.31
C GLU A 39 9.09 4.52 3.84
N HIS A 40 8.22 3.91 4.67
CA HIS A 40 7.48 2.71 4.28
C HIS A 40 6.49 2.98 3.15
N ALA A 41 5.69 4.03 3.25
CA ALA A 41 4.72 4.43 2.23
C ALA A 41 5.42 4.76 0.90
N LYS A 42 6.49 5.55 0.92
CA LYS A 42 7.27 5.91 -0.27
C LYS A 42 7.90 4.69 -0.93
N THR A 43 8.50 3.80 -0.15
CA THR A 43 9.10 2.57 -0.67
C THR A 43 8.04 1.69 -1.35
N LEU A 44 6.87 1.55 -0.72
CA LEU A 44 5.77 0.76 -1.29
C LEU A 44 5.20 1.41 -2.54
N TRP A 45 5.06 2.74 -2.59
CA TRP A 45 4.59 3.46 -3.78
C TRP A 45 5.49 3.28 -5.00
N GLN A 46 6.76 2.99 -4.78
CA GLN A 46 7.72 2.68 -5.83
C GLN A 46 7.70 1.21 -6.27
N ASP A 47 7.04 0.32 -5.53
CA ASP A 47 6.95 -1.10 -5.86
C ASP A 47 6.03 -1.32 -7.07
N GLU A 48 6.53 -2.02 -8.09
CA GLU A 48 5.78 -2.26 -9.32
C GLU A 48 4.50 -3.07 -9.09
N GLY A 49 4.46 -3.93 -8.06
CA GLY A 49 3.26 -4.65 -7.68
C GLY A 49 2.19 -3.71 -7.08
N VAL A 50 2.61 -2.71 -6.31
CA VAL A 50 1.70 -1.70 -5.77
C VAL A 50 1.17 -0.80 -6.87
N LYS A 51 2.01 -0.38 -7.83
CA LYS A 51 1.58 0.38 -9.01
C LYS A 51 0.59 -0.40 -9.86
N ALA A 52 0.85 -1.67 -10.14
CA ALA A 52 -0.08 -2.54 -10.85
C ALA A 52 -1.43 -2.72 -10.13
N CYS A 53 -1.44 -2.65 -8.79
CA CYS A 53 -2.68 -2.59 -8.03
C CYS A 53 -3.40 -1.25 -8.22
N PHE A 54 -2.65 -0.13 -8.16
CA PHE A 54 -3.18 1.23 -8.34
C PHE A 54 -3.81 1.46 -9.72
N GLU A 55 -3.21 0.93 -10.80
CA GLU A 55 -3.78 0.97 -12.16
C GLU A 55 -5.15 0.29 -12.25
N ARG A 56 -5.44 -0.63 -11.32
CA ARG A 56 -6.72 -1.35 -11.18
C ARG A 56 -7.60 -0.76 -10.08
N SER A 57 -7.38 0.51 -9.72
CA SER A 57 -8.15 1.22 -8.69
C SER A 57 -9.63 1.31 -8.99
N ASN A 58 -10.06 1.15 -10.25
CA ASN A 58 -11.46 1.04 -10.64
C ASN A 58 -12.17 -0.22 -10.06
N GLU A 59 -11.43 -1.22 -9.57
CA GLU A 59 -11.99 -2.43 -8.95
C GLU A 59 -12.22 -2.29 -7.44
N TYR A 60 -11.84 -1.16 -6.83
CA TYR A 60 -12.04 -0.86 -5.42
C TYR A 60 -12.29 0.63 -5.18
N GLN A 61 -12.55 1.03 -3.94
CA GLN A 61 -12.75 2.43 -3.62
C GLN A 61 -11.39 3.06 -3.31
N LEU A 62 -10.96 4.03 -4.13
CA LEU A 62 -9.76 4.83 -3.94
C LEU A 62 -10.10 6.31 -4.10
N ILE A 63 -9.47 7.16 -3.30
CA ILE A 63 -9.65 8.62 -3.37
C ILE A 63 -8.94 9.21 -4.60
N ASP A 64 -9.59 10.16 -5.27
CA ASP A 64 -9.10 10.73 -6.55
C ASP A 64 -7.77 11.49 -6.44
N CYS A 65 -7.38 11.91 -5.23
CA CYS A 65 -6.12 12.60 -5.00
C CYS A 65 -4.90 11.68 -4.90
N ALA A 66 -5.08 10.35 -4.98
CA ALA A 66 -3.97 9.42 -5.07
C ALA A 66 -3.31 9.53 -6.46
N GLN A 67 -2.08 10.05 -6.52
CA GLN A 67 -1.28 10.22 -7.75
C GLN A 67 0.19 9.82 -7.52
#